data_AF-A0A850GTR8-F1
#
_entry.id   AF-A0A850GTR8-F1
#
_cell.length_a   1.000
_cell.length_b   1.000
_cell.length_c   1.000
_cell.angle_alpha   90.00
_cell.angle_beta   90.00
_cell.angle_gamma   90.00
#
_symmetry.space_group_name_H-M   'P 1'
#
loop_
_entity.id
_entity.type
_entity.pdbx_description
1 polymer ?
#
loop_
_entity_poly.entity_id
_entity_poly.type
_entity_poly.pdbx_seq_one_letter_code
_entity_poly.pdbx_strand_id
1 'polypeptide(L)'
;MSARTLVTLTGPTLTFALTLAACGPRYETTEDSNGDALTVGDSADLGDDDDTGGVCENDADCADNPAGPVCDEAVGLCFPECEPGDVDDCYEGPAGTEGVGICTAGTWTCAQDGTWGACVGAVEPSAEICGNDIDEDCDGSLADADADGDGWGACSGDCCDDELLGCVDAHLVNPGAFEVAGNGVDDDCDGEIDEPTTACDAGLSSNSGDGLDYAAALDLCETTTENAPLAERRWGVISAELTLADGSSAPLSVQHAIRPAFGDNIVPSGGDRMVVLSSGNAAAPGSKTPATRSSRAARTWAPPCPRRRTGSPRTAASSRPAATASTPPPTPTPTTR
;
A
#
# COMPACT_ATOMS: atom_id res chain seq x y z
N MET A 1 15.87 -31.96 -10.09
CA MET A 1 16.95 -31.76 -9.10
C MET A 1 16.94 -30.29 -8.76
N SER A 2 16.21 -29.90 -7.71
CA SER A 2 15.99 -28.51 -7.33
C SER A 2 16.74 -28.27 -6.02
N ALA A 3 17.70 -27.34 -6.05
CA ALA A 3 18.50 -26.97 -4.89
C ALA A 3 17.70 -25.98 -4.04
N ARG A 4 17.36 -26.39 -2.82
CA ARG A 4 16.83 -25.51 -1.77
C ARG A 4 18.02 -24.93 -1.00
N THR A 5 18.21 -23.61 -1.08
CA THR A 5 19.11 -22.89 -0.18
C THR A 5 18.34 -22.52 1.07
N LEU A 6 18.76 -23.11 2.19
CA LEU A 6 18.30 -22.81 3.54
C LEU A 6 19.27 -21.78 4.14
N VAL A 7 18.82 -20.54 4.35
CA VAL A 7 19.60 -19.55 5.13
C VAL A 7 19.13 -19.61 6.57
N THR A 8 19.99 -20.16 7.43
CA THR A 8 19.87 -20.10 8.89
C THR A 8 20.47 -18.79 9.39
N LEU A 9 19.64 -17.90 9.94
CA LEU A 9 20.10 -16.75 10.72
C LEU A 9 20.08 -17.09 12.21
N THR A 10 21.25 -17.10 12.82
CA THR A 10 21.48 -17.31 14.26
C THR A 10 21.76 -15.99 14.97
N GLY A 11 20.75 -15.45 15.66
CA GLY A 11 20.86 -14.55 16.83
C GLY A 11 21.38 -13.11 16.61
N PRO A 12 21.29 -12.21 17.62
CA PRO A 12 21.00 -12.49 19.04
C PRO A 12 19.81 -11.72 19.66
N THR A 13 19.39 -12.25 20.80
CA THR A 13 18.48 -11.72 21.83
C THR A 13 18.46 -10.20 22.02
N LEU A 14 17.27 -9.60 21.90
CA LEU A 14 16.98 -8.26 22.41
C LEU A 14 16.52 -8.36 23.88
N THR A 15 17.31 -7.79 24.79
CA THR A 15 16.94 -7.62 26.20
C THR A 15 16.27 -6.25 26.36
N PHE A 16 15.01 -6.23 26.79
CA PHE A 16 14.33 -4.99 27.19
C PHE A 16 14.87 -4.54 28.56
N ALA A 17 15.50 -3.36 28.61
CA ALA A 17 15.85 -2.67 29.85
C ALA A 17 15.04 -1.36 29.92
N LEU A 18 13.99 -1.38 30.74
CA LEU A 18 13.22 -0.20 31.10
C LEU A 18 13.99 0.57 32.19
N THR A 19 14.38 1.82 31.92
CA THR A 19 14.87 2.74 32.96
C THR A 19 14.04 4.01 32.95
N LEU A 20 13.32 4.24 34.06
CA LEU A 20 12.70 5.51 34.41
C LEU A 20 13.73 6.38 35.14
N ALA A 21 13.87 7.64 34.74
CA ALA A 21 13.70 8.85 35.60
C ALA A 21 14.49 10.06 35.05
N ALA A 22 13.78 11.14 34.71
CA ALA A 22 14.09 12.49 35.19
C ALA A 22 12.90 13.43 34.89
N CYS A 23 12.53 14.20 35.91
CA CYS A 23 11.46 15.19 35.93
C CYS A 23 12.05 16.57 35.55
N GLY A 24 11.53 17.23 34.51
CA GLY A 24 11.88 18.60 34.17
C GLY A 24 10.98 19.61 34.89
N PRO A 25 11.50 20.78 35.32
CA PRO A 25 10.74 21.72 36.12
C PRO A 25 9.77 22.56 35.27
N ARG A 26 8.63 22.84 35.91
CA ARG A 26 7.54 23.71 35.43
C ARG A 26 7.97 25.17 35.50
N TYR A 27 7.62 25.93 34.47
CA TYR A 27 7.69 27.38 34.45
C TYR A 27 6.33 27.93 34.89
N GLU A 28 6.24 28.46 36.11
CA GLU A 28 5.12 29.27 36.59
C GLU A 28 5.55 30.73 36.63
N THR A 29 4.74 31.58 36.01
CA THR A 29 4.83 33.04 36.07
C THR A 29 4.29 33.52 37.42
N THR A 30 5.02 34.41 38.09
CA THR A 30 4.41 35.37 39.03
C THR A 30 5.15 36.71 38.98
N GLU A 31 4.34 37.73 38.80
CA GLU A 31 4.62 39.15 38.97
C GLU A 31 4.95 39.45 40.44
N ASP A 32 5.91 40.34 40.73
CA ASP A 32 5.64 41.62 41.39
C ASP A 32 6.90 42.41 41.80
N SER A 33 6.91 43.67 41.34
CA SER A 33 7.11 44.91 42.12
C SER A 33 8.43 45.29 42.83
N ASN A 34 8.89 46.51 42.45
CA ASN A 34 9.67 47.52 43.17
C ASN A 34 11.19 47.27 43.38
N GLY A 35 12.10 48.21 43.13
CA GLY A 35 12.02 49.61 42.71
C GLY A 35 13.41 50.26 42.82
N ASP A 36 13.49 51.49 42.32
CA ASP A 36 14.40 52.57 42.72
C ASP A 36 15.92 52.34 42.66
N ALA A 37 16.57 52.93 41.65
CA ALA A 37 17.54 54.01 41.89
C ALA A 37 18.11 54.55 40.57
N LEU A 38 17.57 55.72 40.23
CA LEU A 38 18.19 56.86 39.56
C LEU A 38 19.74 56.90 39.61
N THR A 39 20.41 56.92 38.46
CA THR A 39 21.52 57.86 38.21
C THR A 39 21.52 58.30 36.76
N VAL A 40 21.35 59.61 36.58
CA VAL A 40 21.50 60.37 35.35
C VAL A 40 22.97 60.79 35.26
N GLY A 41 23.53 60.72 34.06
CA GLY A 41 24.81 61.31 33.65
C GLY A 41 24.98 60.98 32.16
N ASP A 42 24.36 61.75 31.28
CA ASP A 42 24.99 62.91 30.61
C ASP A 42 26.19 62.44 29.78
N SER A 43 25.94 62.05 28.54
CA SER A 43 25.96 62.91 27.33
C SER A 43 27.36 63.04 26.73
N ALA A 44 27.38 62.84 25.42
CA ALA A 44 28.39 63.26 24.46
C ALA A 44 29.70 62.44 24.45
N ASP A 45 29.77 61.54 23.47
CA ASP A 45 30.95 61.45 22.61
C ASP A 45 30.43 61.26 21.18
N LEU A 46 30.26 62.36 20.44
CA LEU A 46 31.03 62.67 19.22
C LEU A 46 30.92 61.50 18.24
N GLY A 47 29.98 61.52 17.30
CA GLY A 47 30.20 62.35 16.10
C GLY A 47 31.41 61.83 15.34
N ASP A 48 31.43 60.55 14.98
CA ASP A 48 32.32 60.02 13.95
C ASP A 48 31.57 60.07 12.62
N ASP A 49 31.27 61.30 12.20
CA ASP A 49 31.05 61.65 10.80
C ASP A 49 32.43 61.71 10.11
N ASP A 50 33.22 60.63 10.23
CA ASP A 50 34.43 60.47 9.42
C ASP A 50 34.04 59.71 8.15
N ASP A 51 33.55 60.50 7.20
CA ASP A 51 33.49 60.21 5.76
C ASP A 51 34.93 60.01 5.18
N THR A 52 35.82 59.30 5.87
CA THR A 52 37.11 58.83 5.32
C THR A 52 37.23 57.31 5.43
N GLY A 53 36.42 56.60 4.64
CA GLY A 53 36.72 55.24 4.17
C GLY A 53 37.10 54.25 5.27
N GLY A 54 36.16 53.98 6.17
CA GLY A 54 36.31 52.97 7.21
C GLY A 54 36.67 51.60 6.63
N VAL A 55 37.71 51.00 7.19
CA VAL A 55 38.16 49.64 6.91
C VAL A 55 37.00 48.68 7.22
N CYS A 56 36.53 47.92 6.24
CA CYS A 56 35.56 46.85 6.52
C CYS A 56 36.28 45.61 7.06
N GLU A 57 35.69 44.92 8.04
CA GLU A 57 36.19 43.65 8.57
C GLU A 57 35.32 42.46 8.13
N ASN A 58 34.08 42.70 7.72
CA ASN A 58 33.14 41.71 7.21
C ASN A 58 32.01 42.40 6.42
N ASP A 59 31.17 41.62 5.72
CA ASP A 59 30.09 42.15 4.87
C ASP A 59 29.04 43.00 5.64
N ALA A 60 28.88 42.81 6.95
CA ALA A 60 27.93 43.60 7.73
C ALA A 60 28.36 45.08 7.84
N ASP A 61 29.67 45.37 7.79
CA ASP A 61 30.20 46.74 7.78
C ASP A 61 29.91 47.47 6.45
N CYS A 62 29.59 46.70 5.40
CA CYS A 62 29.35 47.18 4.05
C CYS A 62 27.86 47.27 3.68
N ALA A 63 26.94 46.81 4.54
CA ALA A 63 25.51 46.68 4.22
C ALA A 63 24.84 47.98 3.69
N ASP A 64 25.25 49.14 4.21
CA ASP A 64 24.76 50.47 3.80
C ASP A 64 25.85 51.31 3.08
N ASN A 65 26.97 50.68 2.70
CA ASN A 65 28.10 51.38 2.10
C ASN A 65 27.85 51.67 0.60
N PRO A 66 28.05 52.92 0.13
CA PRO A 66 27.83 53.28 -1.28
C PRO A 66 28.76 52.57 -2.27
N ALA A 67 29.87 51.97 -1.80
CA ALA A 67 30.77 51.19 -2.65
C ALA A 67 30.29 49.75 -2.89
N GLY A 68 29.30 49.26 -2.13
CA GLY A 68 28.67 47.95 -2.29
C GLY A 68 28.69 47.12 -1.00
N PRO A 69 27.99 45.96 -0.97
CA PRO A 69 27.73 45.21 0.25
C PRO A 69 28.81 44.19 0.62
N VAL A 70 29.82 43.94 -0.23
CA VAL A 70 30.83 42.90 -0.02
C VAL A 70 32.11 43.50 0.53
N CYS A 71 32.65 42.96 1.61
CA CYS A 71 33.93 43.38 2.17
C CYS A 71 35.10 42.55 1.61
N ASP A 72 36.08 43.19 0.99
CA ASP A 72 37.39 42.57 0.77
C ASP A 72 38.27 42.80 2.00
N GLU A 73 38.34 41.80 2.88
CA GLU A 73 39.13 41.85 4.14
C GLU A 73 40.63 42.11 3.90
N ALA A 74 41.18 41.78 2.73
CA ALA A 74 42.60 41.93 2.45
C ALA A 74 42.97 43.39 2.16
N VAL A 75 42.05 44.16 1.58
CA VAL A 75 42.23 45.60 1.33
C VAL A 75 41.42 46.49 2.27
N GLY A 76 40.47 45.91 3.01
CA GLY A 76 39.61 46.61 3.96
C GLY A 76 38.64 47.57 3.28
N LEU A 77 38.17 47.26 2.07
CA LEU A 77 37.27 48.13 1.31
C LEU A 77 36.02 47.36 0.89
N CYS A 78 34.91 48.08 0.82
CA CYS A 78 33.65 47.56 0.32
C CYS A 78 33.62 47.60 -1.22
N PHE A 79 33.07 46.56 -1.83
CA PHE A 79 32.93 46.38 -3.27
C PHE A 79 31.49 46.00 -3.62
N PRO A 80 31.08 46.23 -4.89
CA PRO A 80 29.84 45.68 -5.39
C PRO A 80 29.86 44.15 -5.33
N GLU A 81 28.67 43.55 -5.37
CA GLU A 81 28.51 42.09 -5.31
C GLU A 81 29.13 41.39 -6.53
N CYS A 82 29.25 42.13 -7.64
CA CYS A 82 29.85 41.69 -8.89
C CYS A 82 30.37 42.89 -9.71
N GLU A 83 31.27 42.66 -10.68
CA GLU A 83 31.67 43.71 -11.61
C GLU A 83 30.62 43.85 -12.74
N PRO A 84 30.18 45.07 -13.10
CA PRO A 84 29.20 45.25 -14.17
C PRO A 84 29.56 44.56 -15.48
N GLY A 85 28.69 43.65 -15.93
CA GLY A 85 28.90 42.83 -17.12
C GLY A 85 29.48 41.44 -16.86
N ASP A 86 29.82 41.10 -15.61
CA ASP A 86 30.14 39.74 -15.22
C ASP A 86 28.96 38.80 -15.48
N VAL A 87 29.29 37.55 -15.80
CA VAL A 87 28.33 36.47 -16.04
C VAL A 87 28.80 35.26 -15.23
N ASP A 88 27.88 34.67 -14.49
CA ASP A 88 28.13 33.48 -13.69
C ASP A 88 26.88 32.56 -13.70
N ASP A 89 27.07 31.31 -13.32
CA ASP A 89 26.01 30.29 -13.30
C ASP A 89 25.10 30.50 -12.09
N CYS A 90 23.81 30.22 -12.23
CA CYS A 90 22.84 30.34 -11.15
C CYS A 90 21.81 29.23 -11.22
N TYR A 91 21.33 28.79 -10.06
CA TYR A 91 20.22 27.87 -9.91
C TYR A 91 19.55 28.14 -8.57
N GLU A 92 18.30 28.60 -8.61
CA GLU A 92 17.55 29.01 -7.41
C GLU A 92 16.61 27.90 -6.90
N GLY A 93 16.60 26.74 -7.57
CA GLY A 93 15.85 25.56 -7.16
C GLY A 93 16.43 24.81 -5.95
N PRO A 94 15.67 23.85 -5.37
CA PRO A 94 16.13 23.00 -4.27
C PRO A 94 17.45 22.28 -4.53
N ALA A 95 18.20 21.97 -3.48
CA ALA A 95 19.43 21.19 -3.62
C ALA A 95 19.13 19.76 -4.09
N GLY A 96 19.78 19.33 -5.18
CA GLY A 96 19.64 17.99 -5.75
C GLY A 96 18.78 17.91 -7.01
N THR A 97 18.11 18.99 -7.41
CA THR A 97 17.26 19.03 -8.61
C THR A 97 17.97 19.61 -9.84
N GLU A 98 19.14 20.25 -9.67
CA GLU A 98 19.93 20.79 -10.77
C GLU A 98 20.42 19.67 -11.72
N GLY A 99 20.05 19.75 -13.00
CA GLY A 99 20.45 18.79 -14.02
C GLY A 99 19.65 17.48 -14.01
N VAL A 100 18.56 17.43 -13.23
CA VAL A 100 17.59 16.33 -13.18
C VAL A 100 16.38 16.71 -14.02
N GLY A 101 15.82 15.77 -14.78
CA GLY A 101 14.67 16.04 -15.66
C GLY A 101 14.91 17.20 -16.65
N ILE A 102 14.00 18.17 -16.64
CA ILE A 102 14.15 19.43 -17.40
C ILE A 102 14.87 20.53 -16.64
N CYS A 103 15.17 20.34 -15.35
CA CYS A 103 15.77 21.38 -14.54
C CYS A 103 17.22 21.64 -14.95
N THR A 104 17.49 22.90 -15.29
CA THR A 104 18.80 23.36 -15.72
C THR A 104 19.18 24.65 -15.02
N ALA A 105 20.45 24.80 -14.70
CA ALA A 105 21.02 26.08 -14.30
C ALA A 105 20.87 27.13 -15.40
N GLY A 106 20.66 28.37 -14.97
CA GLY A 106 20.68 29.56 -15.82
C GLY A 106 21.97 30.34 -15.64
N THR A 107 21.95 31.58 -16.13
CA THR A 107 23.03 32.54 -15.89
C THR A 107 22.45 33.87 -15.43
N TRP A 108 23.06 34.46 -14.41
CA TRP A 108 22.82 35.86 -14.05
C TRP A 108 23.89 36.74 -14.69
N THR A 109 23.53 37.99 -14.97
CA THR A 109 24.47 39.01 -15.45
C THR A 109 24.48 40.16 -14.47
N CYS A 110 25.68 40.59 -14.09
CA CYS A 110 25.85 41.70 -13.17
C CYS A 110 25.38 43.01 -13.81
N ALA A 111 24.44 43.69 -13.16
CA ALA A 111 23.91 44.96 -13.60
C ALA A 111 24.90 46.11 -13.36
N GLN A 112 24.61 47.29 -13.92
CA GLN A 112 25.50 48.45 -13.76
C GLN A 112 25.56 49.01 -12.33
N ASP A 113 24.60 48.65 -11.49
CA ASP A 113 24.59 48.97 -10.07
C ASP A 113 25.39 47.98 -9.22
N GLY A 114 26.04 46.98 -9.84
CA GLY A 114 26.88 46.01 -9.13
C GLY A 114 26.11 44.92 -8.42
N THR A 115 24.87 44.66 -8.84
CA THR A 115 24.01 43.59 -8.32
C THR A 115 23.75 42.50 -9.37
N TRP A 116 23.59 41.25 -8.94
CA TRP A 116 23.22 40.17 -9.85
C TRP A 116 21.78 40.35 -10.37
N GLY A 117 21.61 40.22 -11.68
CA GLY A 117 20.29 40.22 -12.31
C GLY A 117 19.53 38.90 -12.08
N ALA A 118 18.37 38.78 -12.74
CA ALA A 118 17.59 37.54 -12.72
C ALA A 118 18.38 36.35 -13.28
N CYS A 119 18.13 35.16 -12.76
CA CYS A 119 18.70 33.93 -13.27
C CYS A 119 18.05 33.55 -14.62
N VAL A 120 18.64 33.98 -15.73
CA VAL A 120 18.06 33.80 -17.06
C VAL A 120 18.39 32.41 -17.58
N GLY A 121 17.35 31.69 -18.04
CA GLY A 121 17.49 30.36 -18.64
C GLY A 121 17.47 29.22 -17.64
N ALA A 122 17.34 29.52 -16.33
CA ALA A 122 17.07 28.48 -15.36
C ALA A 122 15.69 27.87 -15.57
N VAL A 123 15.60 26.56 -15.37
CA VAL A 123 14.35 25.80 -15.28
C VAL A 123 14.35 25.18 -13.89
N GLU A 124 13.39 25.59 -13.06
CA GLU A 124 13.23 25.14 -11.69
C GLU A 124 12.15 24.06 -11.59
N PRO A 125 12.13 23.27 -10.49
CA PRO A 125 11.08 22.30 -10.25
C PRO A 125 9.70 22.93 -10.27
N SER A 126 8.78 22.24 -10.94
CA SER A 126 7.36 22.56 -10.99
C SER A 126 6.55 21.29 -10.78
N ALA A 127 5.24 21.41 -10.55
CA ALA A 127 4.42 20.21 -10.40
C ALA A 127 4.42 19.38 -11.69
N GLU A 128 4.52 18.06 -11.53
CA GLU A 128 4.44 17.07 -12.61
C GLU A 128 3.26 17.30 -13.56
N ILE A 129 3.52 17.17 -14.86
CA ILE A 129 2.51 17.27 -15.92
C ILE A 129 2.26 15.88 -16.49
N CYS A 130 1.10 15.32 -16.19
CA CYS A 130 0.73 14.00 -16.67
C CYS A 130 0.74 13.86 -18.21
N GLY A 131 1.37 12.78 -18.68
CA GLY A 131 1.29 12.31 -20.07
C GLY A 131 2.21 13.01 -21.07
N ASN A 132 3.24 13.71 -20.62
CA ASN A 132 4.27 14.30 -21.49
C ASN A 132 5.64 13.60 -21.42
N ASP A 133 5.79 12.58 -20.57
CA ASP A 133 7.04 11.83 -20.31
C ASP A 133 8.22 12.74 -19.93
N ILE A 134 7.93 13.79 -19.15
CA ILE A 134 8.90 14.74 -18.62
C ILE A 134 8.87 14.66 -17.09
N ASP A 135 10.02 14.93 -16.48
CA ASP A 135 10.26 15.07 -15.04
C ASP A 135 10.33 16.58 -14.76
N GLU A 136 9.21 17.16 -14.33
CA GLU A 136 9.03 18.59 -14.09
C GLU A 136 9.43 19.02 -12.68
N ASP A 137 9.28 18.14 -11.70
CA ASP A 137 9.65 18.37 -10.30
C ASP A 137 11.13 18.02 -10.03
N CYS A 138 11.78 17.40 -11.01
CA CYS A 138 13.21 17.13 -11.06
C CYS A 138 13.66 16.25 -9.91
N ASP A 139 12.82 15.29 -9.51
CA ASP A 139 13.11 14.28 -8.50
C ASP A 139 13.82 13.03 -9.08
N GLY A 140 13.88 12.92 -10.41
CA GLY A 140 14.53 11.84 -11.15
C GLY A 140 13.57 10.74 -11.61
N SER A 141 12.28 10.91 -11.38
CA SER A 141 11.18 10.05 -11.81
C SER A 141 10.34 10.77 -12.89
N LEU A 142 9.53 10.03 -13.64
CA LEU A 142 8.57 10.64 -14.55
C LEU A 142 7.21 10.73 -13.86
N ALA A 143 6.38 11.70 -14.24
CA ALA A 143 5.01 11.91 -13.75
C ALA A 143 4.14 10.64 -13.66
N ASP A 144 4.35 9.68 -14.57
CA ASP A 144 3.58 8.42 -14.68
C ASP A 144 4.45 7.21 -14.31
N ALA A 145 5.46 7.41 -13.46
CA ALA A 145 6.16 6.32 -12.82
C ALA A 145 5.22 5.61 -11.86
N ASP A 146 5.25 4.29 -11.91
CA ASP A 146 4.61 3.38 -10.97
C ASP A 146 5.68 3.03 -9.93
N ALA A 147 5.71 3.81 -8.85
CA ALA A 147 6.82 3.82 -7.89
C ALA A 147 6.79 2.59 -6.97
N ASP A 148 5.61 2.04 -6.67
CA ASP A 148 5.44 0.84 -5.85
C ASP A 148 5.29 -0.48 -6.65
N GLY A 149 5.08 -0.38 -7.97
CA GLY A 149 5.01 -1.50 -8.90
C GLY A 149 3.64 -2.20 -8.99
N ASP A 150 2.55 -1.55 -8.58
CA ASP A 150 1.19 -2.08 -8.61
C ASP A 150 0.48 -1.96 -9.99
N GLY A 151 1.09 -1.20 -10.90
CA GLY A 151 0.61 -0.97 -12.26
C GLY A 151 -0.26 0.28 -12.40
N TRP A 152 -0.32 1.12 -11.37
CA TRP A 152 -0.80 2.49 -11.36
C TRP A 152 0.35 3.42 -10.99
N GLY A 153 0.33 4.63 -11.53
CA GLY A 153 1.21 5.71 -11.10
C GLY A 153 0.36 6.90 -10.68
N ALA A 154 0.97 7.89 -10.05
CA ALA A 154 0.27 9.09 -9.56
C ALA A 154 -0.64 9.74 -10.63
N CYS A 155 -0.14 9.86 -11.86
CA CYS A 155 -0.89 10.42 -12.99
C CYS A 155 -2.03 9.54 -13.52
N SER A 156 -2.00 8.27 -13.19
CA SER A 156 -3.05 7.30 -13.52
C SER A 156 -4.16 7.24 -12.47
N GLY A 157 -4.11 8.10 -11.45
CA GLY A 157 -5.11 8.21 -10.40
C GLY A 157 -4.71 7.53 -9.09
N ASP A 158 -3.48 7.04 -9.00
CA ASP A 158 -2.97 6.49 -7.75
C ASP A 158 -2.82 7.58 -6.69
N CYS A 159 -3.55 7.42 -5.60
CA CYS A 159 -3.50 8.30 -4.44
C CYS A 159 -2.37 7.93 -3.47
N CYS A 160 -1.63 6.85 -3.76
CA CYS A 160 -0.72 6.18 -2.84
C CYS A 160 0.46 5.50 -3.54
N ASP A 161 1.05 6.15 -4.54
CA ASP A 161 2.13 5.61 -5.39
C ASP A 161 3.48 5.40 -4.64
N ASP A 162 3.66 6.00 -3.46
CA ASP A 162 4.84 5.79 -2.61
C ASP A 162 4.50 5.59 -1.11
N GLU A 163 5.39 4.90 -0.38
CA GLU A 163 5.26 4.72 1.08
C GLU A 163 5.71 5.95 1.90
N LEU A 164 6.15 7.04 1.25
CA LEU A 164 6.82 8.17 1.88
C LEU A 164 5.82 9.15 2.52
N LEU A 165 4.59 9.24 1.99
CA LEU A 165 3.58 10.23 2.41
C LEU A 165 2.32 9.62 3.01
N GLY A 166 2.43 9.05 4.22
CA GLY A 166 1.26 8.67 5.03
C GLY A 166 0.51 7.43 4.54
N CYS A 167 0.99 6.86 3.45
CA CYS A 167 0.58 5.59 2.88
C CYS A 167 1.24 4.41 3.61
N VAL A 168 0.48 3.34 3.80
CA VAL A 168 0.95 2.06 4.36
C VAL A 168 0.53 0.97 3.40
N ASP A 169 1.48 0.11 3.02
CA ASP A 169 1.26 -0.93 2.00
C ASP A 169 0.73 -0.34 0.67
N ALA A 170 1.41 0.70 0.16
CA ALA A 170 1.10 1.44 -1.08
C ALA A 170 0.54 0.57 -2.22
N HIS A 171 1.18 -0.59 -2.47
CA HIS A 171 0.81 -1.56 -3.51
C HIS A 171 -0.60 -2.19 -3.37
N LEU A 172 -1.35 -1.85 -2.32
CA LEU A 172 -2.74 -2.27 -2.09
C LEU A 172 -3.74 -1.13 -2.28
N VAL A 173 -3.28 0.09 -2.52
CA VAL A 173 -4.07 1.32 -2.56
C VAL A 173 -3.95 1.91 -3.95
N ASN A 174 -5.01 1.82 -4.73
CA ASN A 174 -5.02 2.26 -6.12
C ASN A 174 -6.46 2.35 -6.63
N PRO A 175 -6.73 3.00 -7.78
CA PRO A 175 -8.07 3.09 -8.32
C PRO A 175 -8.81 1.75 -8.43
N GLY A 176 -9.95 1.67 -7.75
CA GLY A 176 -10.79 0.47 -7.72
C GLY A 176 -10.19 -0.72 -6.95
N ALA A 177 -9.28 -0.47 -5.99
CA ALA A 177 -8.92 -1.45 -4.98
C ALA A 177 -10.11 -1.81 -4.07
N PHE A 178 -9.87 -2.71 -3.12
CA PHE A 178 -10.89 -3.09 -2.16
C PHE A 178 -10.80 -2.23 -0.92
N GLU A 179 -11.88 -1.54 -0.59
CA GLU A 179 -11.97 -0.70 0.61
C GLU A 179 -11.96 -1.50 1.92
N VAL A 180 -10.96 -1.23 2.77
CA VAL A 180 -10.75 -1.88 4.06
C VAL A 180 -11.25 -1.00 5.20
N ALA A 181 -12.57 -1.05 5.41
CA ALA A 181 -13.25 -0.26 6.43
C ALA A 181 -12.55 -0.20 7.81
N GLY A 182 -12.22 1.02 8.21
CA GLY A 182 -11.66 1.38 9.51
C GLY A 182 -10.13 1.40 9.57
N ASN A 183 -9.44 1.37 8.42
CA ASN A 183 -8.00 1.55 8.34
C ASN A 183 -7.60 3.04 8.22
N GLY A 184 -8.54 3.94 7.88
CA GLY A 184 -8.30 5.37 7.72
C GLY A 184 -7.56 5.75 6.44
N VAL A 185 -7.55 4.87 5.44
CA VAL A 185 -6.97 5.04 4.12
C VAL A 185 -8.11 5.11 3.10
N ASP A 186 -7.93 5.86 2.02
CA ASP A 186 -8.79 5.81 0.82
C ASP A 186 -8.18 4.70 -0.05
N ASP A 187 -8.58 3.44 0.16
CA ASP A 187 -7.88 2.31 -0.47
C ASP A 187 -8.14 2.28 -1.99
N ASP A 188 -9.33 2.68 -2.43
CA ASP A 188 -9.74 2.60 -3.83
C ASP A 188 -9.59 3.91 -4.63
N CYS A 189 -8.99 4.93 -3.99
CA CYS A 189 -8.68 6.26 -4.53
C CYS A 189 -9.89 6.98 -5.13
N ASP A 190 -11.08 6.80 -4.56
CA ASP A 190 -12.31 7.46 -5.02
C ASP A 190 -12.55 8.84 -4.39
N GLY A 191 -11.74 9.20 -3.39
CA GLY A 191 -11.75 10.48 -2.67
C GLY A 191 -12.57 10.46 -1.38
N GLU A 192 -13.19 9.34 -1.03
CA GLU A 192 -13.79 9.08 0.28
C GLU A 192 -12.84 8.19 1.11
N ILE A 193 -12.97 8.23 2.45
CA ILE A 193 -12.14 7.42 3.36
C ILE A 193 -13.07 6.53 4.16
N ASP A 194 -12.74 5.24 4.28
CA ASP A 194 -13.48 4.24 5.06
C ASP A 194 -14.98 4.14 4.68
N GLU A 195 -15.32 4.24 3.39
CA GLU A 195 -16.70 4.12 2.95
C GLU A 195 -17.23 2.68 3.10
N PRO A 196 -18.55 2.51 3.35
CA PRO A 196 -19.07 1.20 3.65
C PRO A 196 -19.09 0.32 2.39
N THR A 197 -18.38 -0.80 2.45
CA THR A 197 -18.44 -1.83 1.40
C THR A 197 -19.89 -2.28 1.17
N THR A 198 -20.36 -2.15 -0.07
CA THR A 198 -21.74 -2.46 -0.42
C THR A 198 -21.95 -3.98 -0.49
N ALA A 199 -22.84 -4.51 0.37
CA ALA A 199 -23.20 -5.92 0.32
C ALA A 199 -23.92 -6.30 -0.98
N CYS A 200 -23.47 -7.37 -1.63
CA CYS A 200 -23.99 -7.90 -2.90
C CYS A 200 -24.70 -9.25 -2.77
N ASP A 201 -24.84 -9.76 -1.56
CA ASP A 201 -25.30 -11.12 -1.28
C ASP A 201 -26.79 -11.19 -0.86
N ALA A 202 -27.47 -10.06 -0.90
CA ALA A 202 -28.91 -9.98 -0.70
C ALA A 202 -29.67 -10.78 -1.77
N GLY A 203 -30.70 -11.52 -1.35
CA GLY A 203 -31.56 -12.28 -2.28
C GLY A 203 -30.95 -13.51 -2.98
N LEU A 204 -29.69 -13.88 -2.72
CA LEU A 204 -29.06 -15.04 -3.35
C LEU A 204 -29.82 -16.35 -3.10
N SER A 205 -29.88 -17.19 -4.14
CA SER A 205 -30.53 -18.49 -4.07
C SER A 205 -29.74 -19.43 -3.18
N SER A 206 -30.42 -20.03 -2.21
CA SER A 206 -29.74 -20.88 -1.24
C SER A 206 -29.09 -22.14 -1.83
N ASN A 207 -29.61 -22.61 -2.96
CA ASN A 207 -29.09 -23.77 -3.70
C ASN A 207 -28.60 -23.36 -5.08
N SER A 208 -28.02 -22.16 -5.20
CA SER A 208 -27.39 -21.72 -6.44
C SER A 208 -26.35 -22.74 -6.90
N GLY A 209 -26.22 -22.88 -8.21
CA GLY A 209 -25.14 -23.62 -8.85
C GLY A 209 -24.08 -22.70 -9.46
N ASP A 210 -24.28 -21.39 -9.38
CA ASP A 210 -23.35 -20.39 -9.90
C ASP A 210 -22.28 -20.11 -8.85
N GLY A 211 -21.00 -20.24 -9.20
CA GLY A 211 -19.90 -19.97 -8.28
C GLY A 211 -19.81 -18.50 -7.87
N LEU A 212 -20.26 -17.56 -8.73
CA LEU A 212 -20.23 -16.14 -8.40
C LEU A 212 -21.19 -15.78 -7.26
N ASP A 213 -22.33 -16.47 -7.13
CA ASP A 213 -23.21 -16.31 -5.97
C ASP A 213 -22.50 -16.71 -4.67
N TYR A 214 -21.59 -17.70 -4.73
CA TYR A 214 -20.80 -18.11 -3.57
C TYR A 214 -19.68 -17.13 -3.25
N ALA A 215 -19.09 -16.50 -4.27
CA ALA A 215 -18.11 -15.42 -4.08
C ALA A 215 -18.77 -14.20 -3.43
N ALA A 216 -19.94 -13.78 -3.93
CA ALA A 216 -20.74 -12.72 -3.35
C ALA A 216 -21.10 -13.00 -1.88
N ALA A 217 -21.49 -14.24 -1.55
CA ALA A 217 -21.78 -14.66 -0.17
C ALA A 217 -20.53 -14.81 0.74
N LEU A 218 -19.33 -14.52 0.21
CA LEU A 218 -18.08 -14.37 0.94
C LEU A 218 -17.58 -12.91 0.91
N ASP A 219 -18.49 -11.97 0.66
CA ASP A 219 -18.24 -10.52 0.52
C ASP A 219 -17.37 -10.13 -0.69
N LEU A 220 -17.18 -11.04 -1.65
CA LEU A 220 -16.47 -10.75 -2.90
C LEU A 220 -17.47 -10.26 -3.96
N CYS A 221 -17.78 -8.97 -3.91
CA CYS A 221 -18.87 -8.36 -4.67
C CYS A 221 -18.49 -7.87 -6.06
N GLU A 222 -17.25 -7.45 -6.24
CA GLU A 222 -16.77 -6.95 -7.51
C GLU A 222 -16.22 -8.09 -8.39
N THR A 223 -16.46 -7.98 -9.68
CA THR A 223 -15.89 -8.87 -10.69
C THR A 223 -15.02 -8.07 -11.64
N THR A 224 -13.96 -8.69 -12.15
CA THR A 224 -13.00 -8.04 -13.04
C THR A 224 -12.55 -9.01 -14.13
N THR A 225 -11.72 -8.54 -15.06
CA THR A 225 -11.08 -9.39 -16.07
C THR A 225 -9.58 -9.38 -15.88
N GLU A 226 -8.95 -10.52 -16.10
CA GLU A 226 -7.50 -10.63 -16.11
C GLU A 226 -6.91 -9.65 -17.14
N ASN A 227 -6.00 -8.78 -16.71
CA ASN A 227 -5.37 -7.76 -17.55
C ASN A 227 -6.35 -6.76 -18.18
N ALA A 228 -7.35 -6.29 -17.43
CA ALA A 228 -8.21 -5.19 -17.86
C ALA A 228 -7.36 -3.95 -18.28
N PRO A 229 -7.80 -3.20 -19.31
CA PRO A 229 -7.22 -1.89 -19.62
C PRO A 229 -7.24 -1.00 -18.39
N LEU A 230 -6.25 -0.11 -18.24
CA LEU A 230 -6.07 0.72 -17.04
C LEU A 230 -7.37 1.45 -16.63
N ALA A 231 -8.06 2.08 -17.57
CA ALA A 231 -9.32 2.78 -17.31
C ALA A 231 -10.49 1.90 -16.81
N GLU A 232 -10.40 0.58 -16.92
CA GLU A 232 -11.39 -0.40 -16.43
C GLU A 232 -10.82 -1.31 -15.33
N ARG A 233 -9.54 -1.13 -15.00
CA ARG A 233 -8.82 -1.96 -14.04
C ARG A 233 -9.35 -1.67 -12.65
N ARG A 234 -9.64 -2.76 -11.95
CA ARG A 234 -10.18 -2.78 -10.59
C ARG A 234 -9.95 -4.16 -10.02
N TRP A 235 -9.91 -4.22 -8.71
CA TRP A 235 -9.81 -5.46 -7.95
C TRP A 235 -11.16 -6.19 -8.01
N GLY A 236 -11.11 -7.52 -8.07
CA GLY A 236 -12.34 -8.30 -8.13
C GLY A 236 -12.15 -9.76 -8.52
N VAL A 237 -13.26 -10.48 -8.48
CA VAL A 237 -13.33 -11.89 -8.85
C VAL A 237 -13.28 -12.02 -10.38
N ILE A 238 -12.25 -12.69 -10.90
CA ILE A 238 -12.14 -13.00 -12.33
C ILE A 238 -13.07 -14.16 -12.71
N SER A 239 -13.16 -15.17 -11.84
CA SER A 239 -14.06 -16.30 -12.00
C SER A 239 -14.26 -17.01 -10.66
N ALA A 240 -15.38 -17.72 -10.53
CA ALA A 240 -15.65 -18.57 -9.39
C ALA A 240 -16.32 -19.87 -9.85
N GLU A 241 -15.81 -21.00 -9.39
CA GLU A 241 -16.36 -22.32 -9.68
C GLU A 241 -16.43 -23.16 -8.40
N LEU A 242 -17.53 -23.89 -8.24
CA LEU A 242 -17.64 -24.94 -7.23
C LEU A 242 -16.99 -26.21 -7.76
N THR A 243 -15.91 -26.66 -7.13
CA THR A 243 -15.21 -27.90 -7.47
C THR A 243 -15.05 -28.81 -6.26
N LEU A 244 -14.87 -30.10 -6.51
CA LEU A 244 -14.45 -31.02 -5.46
C LEU A 244 -12.97 -30.79 -5.13
N ALA A 245 -12.55 -31.20 -3.92
CA ALA A 245 -11.19 -30.98 -3.45
C ALA A 245 -10.09 -31.66 -4.30
N ASP A 246 -10.45 -32.62 -5.15
CA ASP A 246 -9.55 -33.26 -6.11
C ASP A 246 -9.51 -32.54 -7.48
N GLY A 247 -10.16 -31.38 -7.59
CA GLY A 247 -10.28 -30.60 -8.82
C GLY A 247 -11.22 -31.23 -9.86
N SER A 248 -11.95 -32.29 -9.49
CA SER A 248 -12.96 -32.87 -10.36
C SER A 248 -14.26 -32.06 -10.36
N SER A 249 -15.24 -32.52 -11.15
CA SER A 249 -16.53 -31.89 -11.43
C SER A 249 -17.23 -31.26 -10.22
N ALA A 250 -18.17 -30.35 -10.49
CA ALA A 250 -18.95 -29.67 -9.46
C ALA A 250 -19.56 -30.60 -8.39
N PRO A 251 -19.54 -30.18 -7.11
CA PRO A 251 -20.17 -30.92 -6.03
C PRO A 251 -21.69 -31.08 -6.27
N LEU A 252 -22.30 -32.06 -5.62
CA LEU A 252 -23.75 -32.23 -5.72
C LEU A 252 -24.46 -31.01 -5.11
N SER A 253 -25.61 -30.62 -5.65
CA SER A 253 -26.41 -29.47 -5.16
C SER A 253 -26.81 -29.55 -3.68
N VAL A 254 -26.74 -30.75 -3.08
CA VAL A 254 -26.98 -30.94 -1.64
C VAL A 254 -25.76 -30.64 -0.77
N GLN A 255 -24.55 -30.59 -1.34
CA GLN A 255 -23.26 -30.46 -0.64
C GLN A 255 -22.82 -29.00 -0.44
N HIS A 256 -23.52 -28.04 -1.03
CA HIS A 256 -23.25 -26.61 -0.87
C HIS A 256 -24.57 -25.85 -0.65
N ALA A 257 -24.52 -24.75 0.11
CA ALA A 257 -25.65 -23.86 0.28
C ALA A 257 -25.23 -22.45 0.69
N ILE A 258 -26.00 -21.45 0.27
CA ILE A 258 -25.91 -20.05 0.73
C ILE A 258 -27.01 -19.81 1.77
N ARG A 259 -26.68 -19.26 2.93
CA ARG A 259 -27.62 -19.16 4.08
C ARG A 259 -27.46 -17.85 4.85
N PRO A 260 -28.52 -17.29 5.43
CA PRO A 260 -28.42 -16.14 6.34
C PRO A 260 -27.88 -16.50 7.73
N ALA A 261 -27.90 -17.78 8.12
CA ALA A 261 -27.33 -18.27 9.37
C ALA A 261 -27.17 -19.79 9.35
N PHE A 262 -26.30 -20.32 10.22
CA PHE A 262 -26.14 -21.75 10.50
C PHE A 262 -26.56 -22.07 11.94
N GLY A 263 -27.85 -22.36 12.11
CA GLY A 263 -28.48 -22.49 13.42
C GLY A 263 -28.75 -21.13 14.06
N ASP A 264 -28.76 -21.08 15.40
CA ASP A 264 -29.19 -19.88 16.15
C ASP A 264 -28.03 -18.91 16.46
N ASN A 265 -26.78 -19.37 16.36
CA ASN A 265 -25.62 -18.64 16.89
C ASN A 265 -24.53 -18.33 15.85
N ILE A 266 -24.61 -18.93 14.66
CA ILE A 266 -23.62 -18.70 13.60
C ILE A 266 -24.30 -17.84 12.55
N VAL A 267 -23.91 -16.58 12.52
CA VAL A 267 -24.33 -15.57 11.55
C VAL A 267 -23.11 -15.12 10.74
N PRO A 268 -23.29 -14.54 9.54
CA PRO A 268 -22.21 -13.96 8.76
C PRO A 268 -21.43 -12.90 9.56
N SER A 269 -20.12 -12.80 9.31
CA SER A 269 -19.27 -11.74 9.88
C SER A 269 -19.39 -10.41 9.13
N GLY A 270 -19.70 -10.50 7.83
CA GLY A 270 -20.03 -9.41 6.92
C GLY A 270 -21.24 -9.82 6.07
N GLY A 271 -21.88 -8.85 5.43
CA GLY A 271 -23.01 -9.10 4.54
C GLY A 271 -24.24 -9.74 5.21
N ASP A 272 -24.99 -10.45 4.39
CA ASP A 272 -26.35 -10.92 4.65
C ASP A 272 -26.44 -12.46 4.61
N ARG A 273 -25.40 -13.12 4.07
CA ARG A 273 -25.30 -14.55 3.78
C ARG A 273 -23.92 -15.09 4.15
N MET A 274 -23.88 -16.42 4.29
CA MET A 274 -22.66 -17.20 4.47
C MET A 274 -22.73 -18.46 3.62
N VAL A 275 -21.56 -18.95 3.24
CA VAL A 275 -21.40 -20.21 2.52
C VAL A 275 -21.33 -21.39 3.49
N VAL A 276 -22.06 -22.46 3.18
CA VAL A 276 -22.00 -23.74 3.88
C VAL A 276 -21.58 -24.83 2.91
N LEU A 277 -20.42 -25.44 3.16
CA LEU A 277 -19.90 -26.59 2.41
C LEU A 277 -19.95 -27.86 3.27
N SER A 278 -20.31 -28.99 2.66
CA SER A 278 -20.44 -30.27 3.37
C SER A 278 -20.07 -31.45 2.47
N SER A 279 -19.46 -32.48 3.07
CA SER A 279 -19.31 -33.79 2.41
C SER A 279 -20.62 -34.58 2.34
N GLY A 280 -21.67 -34.13 3.04
CA GLY A 280 -23.03 -34.68 3.00
C GLY A 280 -24.04 -33.61 2.59
N ASN A 281 -25.11 -33.41 3.37
CA ASN A 281 -26.08 -32.36 3.09
C ASN A 281 -25.68 -31.07 3.82
N ALA A 282 -25.36 -30.01 3.08
CA ALA A 282 -25.11 -28.66 3.60
C ALA A 282 -26.35 -28.06 4.27
N ALA A 283 -27.56 -28.46 3.84
CA ALA A 283 -28.80 -28.05 4.45
C ALA A 283 -29.95 -29.05 4.21
N ALA A 284 -30.96 -28.99 5.08
CA ALA A 284 -32.22 -29.68 4.84
C ALA A 284 -33.04 -28.95 3.75
N PRO A 285 -33.82 -29.67 2.91
CA PRO A 285 -34.68 -29.04 1.91
C PRO A 285 -35.61 -27.99 2.53
N GLY A 286 -35.59 -26.77 1.99
CA GLY A 286 -36.43 -25.64 2.47
C GLY A 286 -35.98 -24.98 3.79
N SER A 287 -34.91 -25.45 4.44
CA SER A 287 -34.46 -24.93 5.74
C SER A 287 -33.55 -23.71 5.59
N LYS A 288 -34.04 -22.51 5.90
CA LYS A 288 -33.25 -21.26 5.87
C LYS A 288 -32.18 -21.17 6.97
N THR A 289 -32.35 -21.86 8.09
CA THR A 289 -31.42 -21.87 9.25
C THR A 289 -31.26 -23.29 9.81
N PRO A 290 -30.43 -24.16 9.19
CA PRO A 290 -30.29 -25.53 9.66
C PRO A 290 -29.55 -25.57 11.01
N ALA A 291 -30.28 -25.81 12.11
CA ALA A 291 -29.68 -25.97 13.42
C ALA A 291 -28.83 -27.25 13.52
N THR A 292 -27.67 -27.17 14.17
CA THR A 292 -26.76 -28.31 14.46
C THR A 292 -27.49 -29.49 15.14
N ARG A 293 -28.55 -29.19 15.89
CA ARG A 293 -29.35 -30.17 16.65
C ARG A 293 -30.34 -30.96 15.79
N SER A 294 -30.63 -30.53 14.56
CA SER A 294 -31.47 -31.28 13.61
C SER A 294 -30.68 -32.32 12.78
N SER A 295 -29.39 -32.50 13.05
CA SER A 295 -28.59 -33.61 12.49
C SER A 295 -29.00 -34.99 13.04
N ARG A 296 -29.89 -35.07 14.05
CA ARG A 296 -30.54 -36.34 14.42
C ARG A 296 -31.52 -36.84 13.36
N ALA A 297 -32.15 -35.97 12.59
CA ALA A 297 -32.99 -36.38 11.47
C ALA A 297 -32.16 -36.90 10.28
N ALA A 298 -30.96 -36.36 10.06
CA ALA A 298 -30.02 -36.80 9.02
C ALA A 298 -29.40 -38.20 9.27
N ARG A 299 -29.59 -38.80 10.45
CA ARG A 299 -29.15 -40.19 10.72
C ARG A 299 -29.99 -41.24 10.02
N THR A 300 -31.16 -40.88 9.48
CA THR A 300 -32.07 -41.87 8.89
C THR A 300 -31.82 -42.13 7.41
N TRP A 301 -30.97 -41.36 6.73
CA TRP A 301 -30.80 -41.50 5.28
C TRP A 301 -29.37 -41.65 4.74
N ALA A 302 -28.33 -41.53 5.57
CA ALA A 302 -26.97 -41.86 5.15
C ALA A 302 -26.66 -43.33 5.48
N PRO A 303 -26.45 -44.24 4.50
CA PRO A 303 -25.79 -45.50 4.81
C PRO A 303 -24.39 -45.17 5.37
N PRO A 304 -23.98 -45.76 6.50
CA PRO A 304 -22.68 -45.47 7.08
C PRO A 304 -21.58 -45.83 6.08
N CYS A 305 -20.65 -44.90 5.89
CA CYS A 305 -19.42 -45.12 5.13
C CYS A 305 -18.79 -46.45 5.60
N PRO A 306 -18.45 -47.40 4.69
CA PRO A 306 -18.02 -48.72 5.09
C PRO A 306 -16.70 -48.61 5.85
N ARG A 307 -16.75 -48.75 7.17
CA ARG A 307 -15.56 -48.89 8.00
C ARG A 307 -14.82 -50.13 7.53
N ARG A 308 -13.62 -49.93 6.99
CA ARG A 308 -12.67 -51.01 6.69
C ARG A 308 -12.43 -51.75 8.00
N ARG A 309 -13.02 -52.95 8.14
CA ARG A 309 -12.75 -53.84 9.28
C ARG A 309 -11.26 -54.17 9.23
N THR A 310 -10.49 -53.62 10.16
CA THR A 310 -9.17 -54.12 10.50
C THR A 310 -9.36 -55.48 11.19
N GLY A 311 -9.38 -56.54 10.38
CA GLY A 311 -9.36 -57.91 10.88
C GLY A 311 -7.99 -58.23 11.45
N SER A 312 -7.89 -58.35 12.77
CA SER A 312 -6.77 -59.04 13.42
C SER A 312 -7.02 -60.55 13.38
N PRO A 313 -5.98 -61.40 13.24
CA PRO A 313 -6.12 -62.75 12.72
C PRO A 313 -6.58 -63.71 13.82
N ARG A 314 -7.61 -64.51 13.52
CA ARG A 314 -7.90 -65.74 14.27
C ARG A 314 -7.74 -66.93 13.35
N THR A 315 -6.75 -67.74 13.70
CA THR A 315 -6.47 -69.08 13.18
C THR A 315 -7.62 -70.05 13.48
N ALA A 316 -8.03 -70.82 12.48
CA ALA A 316 -8.03 -72.30 12.51
C ALA A 316 -8.80 -72.94 11.32
N ALA A 317 -8.03 -73.68 10.51
CA ALA A 317 -8.30 -75.00 9.94
C ALA A 317 -9.52 -75.27 9.02
N SER A 318 -9.17 -75.47 7.75
CA SER A 318 -9.38 -76.68 6.92
C SER A 318 -10.78 -77.23 6.67
N SER A 319 -11.22 -77.14 5.42
CA SER A 319 -11.43 -78.34 4.56
C SER A 319 -11.77 -77.92 3.12
N ARG A 320 -10.91 -78.31 2.15
CA ARG A 320 -11.24 -78.33 0.71
C ARG A 320 -12.03 -79.62 0.41
N PRO A 321 -12.84 -79.61 -0.66
CA PRO A 321 -12.44 -80.41 -1.81
C PRO A 321 -12.51 -79.64 -3.14
N ALA A 322 -11.85 -80.22 -4.14
CA ALA A 322 -11.50 -79.66 -5.43
C ALA A 322 -12.54 -79.95 -6.54
N ALA A 323 -12.56 -79.09 -7.57
CA ALA A 323 -12.86 -79.34 -9.01
C ALA A 323 -13.20 -77.98 -9.65
N THR A 324 -12.91 -77.59 -10.89
CA THR A 324 -12.13 -78.10 -12.04
C THR A 324 -12.04 -76.89 -12.99
N ALA A 325 -10.91 -76.72 -13.67
CA ALA A 325 -10.71 -75.64 -14.64
C ALA A 325 -11.54 -75.86 -15.91
N SER A 326 -12.08 -74.80 -16.50
CA SER A 326 -12.59 -74.79 -17.87
C SER A 326 -12.29 -73.46 -18.53
N THR A 327 -11.49 -73.55 -19.59
CA THR A 327 -11.01 -72.49 -20.49
C THR A 327 -12.14 -71.99 -21.41
N PRO A 328 -12.22 -70.68 -21.71
CA PRO A 328 -13.19 -70.17 -22.70
C PRO A 328 -12.71 -70.38 -24.16
N PRO A 329 -13.64 -70.57 -25.12
CA PRO A 329 -13.32 -70.82 -26.53
C PRO A 329 -13.02 -69.52 -27.34
N PRO A 330 -12.32 -69.62 -28.49
CA PRO A 330 -11.84 -68.47 -29.26
C PRO A 330 -12.86 -67.87 -30.25
N THR A 331 -12.73 -66.56 -30.47
CA THR A 331 -13.49 -65.71 -31.42
C THR A 331 -13.04 -65.92 -32.88
N PRO A 332 -13.94 -65.95 -33.88
CA PRO A 332 -13.57 -66.13 -35.29
C PRO A 332 -13.23 -64.83 -36.04
N THR A 333 -12.21 -64.92 -36.90
CA THR A 333 -11.73 -63.91 -37.86
C THR A 333 -12.59 -63.85 -39.13
N PRO A 334 -12.85 -62.68 -39.74
CA PRO A 334 -13.49 -62.59 -41.05
C PRO A 334 -12.48 -62.72 -42.21
N THR A 335 -12.86 -63.49 -43.23
CA THR A 335 -12.13 -63.74 -44.48
C THR A 335 -12.32 -62.61 -45.48
N THR A 336 -11.24 -62.27 -46.17
CA THR A 336 -11.12 -61.34 -47.30
C THR A 336 -11.92 -61.74 -48.54
N ARG A 337 -12.35 -60.73 -49.29
CA ARG A 337 -12.35 -60.75 -50.76
C ARG A 337 -12.01 -59.37 -51.30
#